data_AF-A0A1N6WF18-F1
#
_entry.id   AF-A0A1N6WF18-F1
#
_cell.length_a   1.000
_cell.length_b   1.000
_cell.length_c   1.000
_cell.angle_alpha   90.00
_cell.angle_beta   90.00
_cell.angle_gamma   90.00
#
_symmetry.space_group_name_H-M   'P 1'
#
loop_
_entity.id
_entity.type
_entity.pdbx_description
1 polymer ?
#
loop_
_entity_poly.entity_id
_entity_poly.type
_entity_poly.pdbx_seq_one_letter_code
_entity_poly.pdbx_strand_id
1 'polypeptide(L)'
;MARSDGTDDGGARGQRGPRAADALTCSFCGKSQRQVKRLIAGPAGVFICDECVALCLEMVEEDRETESAEQDIVTGSGPLPTPHEIFAHLSRYVVGQDGAKRALAVAVHNHYKRVRAAAAAEEAGEALATDDPDYVELAKSNILLIGPTGTGKTYLAQTLARML
;
A
#
# COMPACT_ATOMS: atom_id res chain seq x y z
N MET A 1 56.53 58.25 -19.69
CA MET A 1 56.20 58.00 -18.28
C MET A 1 56.12 56.49 -18.09
N ALA A 2 57.23 55.79 -17.88
CA ALA A 2 57.94 55.56 -16.61
C ALA A 2 57.14 54.62 -15.68
N ARG A 3 57.48 53.32 -15.64
CA ARG A 3 58.33 52.58 -14.64
C ARG A 3 57.40 51.78 -13.71
N SER A 4 57.38 50.44 -13.73
CA SER A 4 58.34 49.45 -13.22
C SER A 4 58.16 49.10 -11.74
N ASP A 5 58.23 47.78 -11.48
CA ASP A 5 58.77 47.08 -10.29
C ASP A 5 57.98 46.97 -8.97
N GLY A 6 58.07 45.74 -8.41
CA GLY A 6 58.04 45.46 -6.97
C GLY A 6 57.00 44.41 -6.55
N THR A 7 57.25 43.10 -6.66
CA THR A 7 57.85 42.20 -5.65
C THR A 7 57.08 42.04 -4.32
N ASP A 8 56.70 40.79 -4.06
CA ASP A 8 56.87 40.01 -2.82
C ASP A 8 56.81 40.76 -1.47
N ASP A 9 55.89 40.37 -0.58
CA ASP A 9 56.32 39.65 0.63
C ASP A 9 55.13 39.11 1.43
N GLY A 10 55.38 37.96 2.06
CA GLY A 10 54.38 37.12 2.69
C GLY A 10 53.99 37.52 4.12
N GLY A 11 52.91 36.87 4.56
CA GLY A 11 52.73 36.49 5.96
C GLY A 11 51.77 37.34 6.77
N ALA A 12 50.61 36.76 7.08
CA ALA A 12 50.32 36.38 8.46
C ALA A 12 48.99 35.62 8.53
N ARG A 13 49.08 34.45 9.15
CA ARG A 13 47.97 33.56 9.51
C ARG A 13 46.98 34.33 10.37
N GLY A 14 45.75 34.49 9.87
CA GLY A 14 44.60 34.94 10.64
C GLY A 14 43.47 33.96 10.45
N GLN A 15 43.43 32.91 11.27
CA GLN A 15 42.36 31.92 11.31
C GLN A 15 41.03 32.64 11.55
N ARG A 16 40.20 32.79 10.52
CA ARG A 16 38.79 33.16 10.70
C ARG A 16 38.06 31.88 11.05
N GLY A 17 37.83 31.67 12.34
CA GLY A 17 36.93 30.62 12.83
C GLY A 17 35.55 30.73 12.15
N PRO A 18 34.88 29.60 11.89
CA PRO A 18 33.57 29.60 11.24
C PRO A 18 32.55 30.31 12.14
N ARG A 19 31.74 31.18 11.54
CA ARG A 19 30.68 31.92 12.23
C ARG A 19 29.65 30.93 12.77
N ALA A 20 29.10 31.25 13.93
CA ALA A 20 28.02 30.52 14.56
C ALA A 20 26.82 30.31 13.62
N ALA A 21 26.25 29.11 13.70
CA ALA A 21 24.87 28.77 13.34
C ALA A 21 24.52 28.71 11.84
N ASP A 22 25.13 27.76 11.11
CA ASP A 22 24.40 27.08 10.05
C ASP A 22 23.18 26.40 10.71
N ALA A 23 22.00 26.98 10.55
CA ALA A 23 20.78 26.46 11.12
C ALA A 23 20.51 25.09 10.51
N LEU A 24 20.74 24.02 11.28
CA LEU A 24 20.42 22.65 10.88
C LEU A 24 18.96 22.62 10.41
N THR A 25 18.73 22.29 9.14
CA THR A 25 17.42 22.30 8.49
C THR A 25 17.07 20.92 7.95
N CYS A 26 15.79 20.58 7.99
CA CYS A 26 15.27 19.35 7.39
C CYS A 26 15.40 19.41 5.86
N SER A 27 15.97 18.38 5.26
CA SER A 27 16.14 18.26 3.80
C SER A 27 14.84 17.99 3.04
N PHE A 28 13.76 17.60 3.74
CA PHE A 28 12.45 17.29 3.14
C PHE A 28 11.50 18.50 3.15
N CYS A 29 11.40 19.22 4.28
CA CYS A 29 10.46 20.34 4.44
C CYS A 29 11.14 21.71 4.61
N GLY A 30 12.46 21.77 4.72
CA GLY A 30 13.22 23.02 4.88
C GLY A 30 13.15 23.67 6.27
N LYS A 31 12.39 23.10 7.22
CA LYS A 31 12.26 23.65 8.58
C LYS A 31 13.57 23.58 9.35
N SER A 32 13.88 24.63 10.10
CA SER A 32 15.05 24.69 10.99
C SER A 32 14.83 23.88 12.28
N GLN A 33 15.91 23.51 12.97
CA GLN A 33 15.88 22.77 14.25
C GLN A 33 15.02 23.44 15.33
N ARG A 34 14.78 24.76 15.26
CA ARG A 34 13.93 25.49 16.20
C ARG A 34 12.43 25.37 15.92
N GLN A 35 12.06 24.98 14.70
CA GLN A 35 10.67 24.90 14.23
C GLN A 35 10.08 23.49 14.39
N VAL A 36 10.89 22.51 14.72
CA VAL A 36 10.50 21.09 14.82
C VAL A 36 10.85 20.56 16.21
N LYS A 37 10.09 19.57 16.70
CA LYS A 37 10.34 19.02 18.04
C LYS A 37 11.62 18.18 18.06
N ARG A 38 11.90 17.48 16.97
CA ARG A 38 13.13 16.69 16.80
C ARG A 38 13.64 16.78 15.36
N LEU A 39 14.97 16.88 15.24
CA LEU A 39 15.67 16.80 13.97
C LEU A 39 16.69 15.67 14.05
N ILE A 40 16.56 14.69 13.17
CA ILE A 40 17.34 13.45 13.14
C ILE A 40 18.41 13.60 12.07
N ALA A 41 19.67 13.32 12.42
CA ALA A 41 20.79 13.37 11.49
C ALA A 41 20.98 12.00 10.82
N GLY A 42 21.03 11.99 9.50
CA GLY A 42 21.35 10.83 8.67
C GLY A 42 22.81 10.83 8.21
N PRO A 43 23.25 9.72 7.61
CA PRO A 43 24.53 9.65 6.93
C PRO A 43 24.61 10.68 5.79
N ALA A 44 25.82 11.11 5.44
CA ALA A 44 26.08 12.11 4.40
C ALA A 44 25.52 13.52 4.66
N GLY A 45 25.19 13.88 5.91
CA GLY A 45 24.78 15.24 6.27
C GLY A 45 23.34 15.59 5.87
N VAL A 46 22.49 14.57 5.68
CA VAL A 46 21.05 14.73 5.46
C VAL A 46 20.34 14.83 6.81
N PHE A 47 19.31 15.67 6.91
CA PHE A 47 18.51 15.80 8.15
C PHE A 47 17.03 15.61 7.85
N ILE A 48 16.31 14.92 8.74
CA ILE A 48 14.87 14.72 8.66
C ILE A 48 14.20 15.07 9.99
N CYS A 49 13.06 15.75 9.96
CA CYS A 49 12.30 16.10 11.16
C CYS A 49 11.25 15.06 11.52
N ASP A 50 10.74 15.11 12.75
CA ASP A 50 9.70 14.21 13.26
C ASP A 50 8.41 14.24 12.43
N GLU A 51 8.02 15.41 11.93
CA GLU A 51 6.83 15.55 11.06
C GLU A 51 7.00 14.84 9.72
N CYS A 52 8.16 14.97 9.07
CA CYS A 52 8.42 14.30 7.79
C CYS A 52 8.52 12.78 7.97
N VAL A 53 9.09 12.31 9.08
CA VAL A 53 9.10 10.88 9.40
C VAL A 53 7.67 10.35 9.57
N ALA A 54 6.80 11.08 10.27
CA ALA A 54 5.41 10.68 10.44
C ALA A 54 4.65 10.61 9.10
N LEU A 55 4.80 11.63 8.25
CA LEU A 55 4.17 11.63 6.93
C LEU A 55 4.70 10.51 6.02
N CYS A 56 6.02 10.26 6.04
CA CYS A 56 6.60 9.16 5.28
C CYS A 56 6.13 7.79 5.82
N LEU A 57 5.94 7.65 7.13
CA LEU A 57 5.38 6.42 7.72
C LEU A 57 3.94 6.20 7.29
N GLU A 58 3.10 7.24 7.32
CA GLU A 58 1.70 7.18 6.86
C GLU A 58 1.62 6.73 5.39
N MET A 59 2.42 7.33 4.51
CA MET A 59 2.47 6.92 3.09
C MET A 59 2.92 5.47 2.91
N VAL A 60 3.93 5.01 3.67
CA VAL A 60 4.41 3.63 3.60
C VAL A 60 3.39 2.64 4.17
N GLU A 61 2.63 3.04 5.19
CA GLU A 61 1.56 2.22 5.76
C GLU A 61 0.37 2.10 4.80
N GLU A 62 -0.05 3.20 4.16
CA GLU A 62 -1.10 3.19 3.11
C GLU A 62 -0.73 2.25 1.95
N ASP A 63 0.52 2.31 1.47
CA ASP A 63 1.01 1.42 0.40
C ASP A 63 0.95 -0.06 0.85
N ARG A 64 1.30 -0.36 2.11
CA ARG A 64 1.24 -1.73 2.67
C ARG A 64 -0.19 -2.21 2.89
N GLU A 65 -1.14 -1.34 3.18
CA GLU A 65 -2.56 -1.69 3.30
C GLU A 65 -3.13 -2.06 1.92
N THR A 66 -2.74 -1.36 0.86
CA THR A 66 -3.10 -1.75 -0.50
C THR A 66 -2.48 -3.07 -0.95
N GLU A 67 -1.23 -3.37 -0.56
CA GLU A 67 -0.55 -4.62 -0.91
C GLU A 67 -1.01 -5.82 -0.05
N SER A 68 -1.35 -5.61 1.22
CA SER A 68 -1.79 -6.68 2.14
C SER A 68 -3.21 -7.18 1.84
N ALA A 69 -4.11 -6.29 1.38
CA ALA A 69 -5.43 -6.69 0.89
C ALA A 69 -5.36 -7.66 -0.32
N GLU A 70 -4.27 -7.64 -1.10
CA GLU A 70 -4.05 -8.51 -2.26
C GLU A 70 -3.37 -9.85 -1.88
N GLN A 71 -2.56 -9.90 -0.82
CA GLN A 71 -1.82 -11.11 -0.39
C GLN A 71 -2.57 -11.98 0.63
N ASP A 72 -3.51 -11.43 1.37
CA ASP A 72 -4.18 -12.13 2.48
C ASP A 72 -5.27 -13.12 2.04
N ILE A 73 -5.67 -13.08 0.77
CA ILE A 73 -6.71 -13.96 0.20
C ILE A 73 -6.17 -15.39 0.01
N VAL A 74 -4.88 -15.54 -0.28
CA VAL A 74 -4.22 -16.83 -0.54
C VAL A 74 -3.83 -17.55 0.76
N THR A 75 -3.45 -16.82 1.81
CA THR A 75 -2.96 -17.38 3.07
C THR A 75 -4.06 -17.63 4.10
N GLY A 76 -5.31 -17.23 3.81
CA GLY A 76 -6.47 -17.51 4.66
C GLY A 76 -6.46 -16.80 6.02
N SER A 77 -5.56 -15.83 6.22
CA SER A 77 -5.37 -15.14 7.50
C SER A 77 -6.05 -13.77 7.56
N GLY A 78 -6.12 -13.01 6.47
CA GLY A 78 -6.74 -11.68 6.47
C GLY A 78 -8.24 -11.68 6.16
N PRO A 79 -8.89 -10.51 6.17
CA PRO A 79 -10.32 -10.36 5.91
C PRO A 79 -10.66 -10.73 4.46
N LEU A 80 -11.78 -11.45 4.24
CA LEU A 80 -12.25 -11.74 2.89
C LEU A 80 -12.74 -10.45 2.22
N PRO A 81 -12.37 -10.19 0.95
CA PRO A 81 -12.81 -9.00 0.24
C PRO A 81 -14.34 -9.00 0.12
N THR A 82 -14.93 -7.83 0.32
CA THR A 82 -16.38 -7.67 0.22
C THR A 82 -16.85 -7.79 -1.23
N PRO A 83 -18.11 -8.16 -1.50
CA PRO A 83 -18.63 -8.17 -2.87
C PRO A 83 -18.49 -6.81 -3.58
N HIS A 84 -18.50 -5.71 -2.82
CA HIS A 84 -18.30 -4.36 -3.37
C HIS A 84 -16.86 -4.14 -3.83
N GLU A 85 -15.86 -4.60 -3.07
CA GLU A 85 -14.44 -4.53 -3.45
C GLU A 85 -14.16 -5.37 -4.70
N ILE A 86 -14.67 -6.61 -4.76
CA ILE A 86 -14.50 -7.48 -5.94
C ILE A 86 -15.14 -6.84 -7.17
N PHE A 87 -16.33 -6.27 -7.02
CA PHE A 87 -17.00 -5.54 -8.10
C PHE A 87 -16.19 -4.32 -8.56
N ALA A 88 -15.65 -3.54 -7.62
CA ALA A 88 -14.84 -2.37 -7.91
C ALA A 88 -13.55 -2.75 -8.66
N HIS A 89 -12.85 -3.79 -8.21
CA HIS A 89 -11.67 -4.30 -8.88
C HIS A 89 -11.98 -4.75 -10.31
N LEU A 90 -13.01 -5.57 -10.52
CA LEU A 90 -13.44 -5.99 -11.86
C LEU A 90 -13.82 -4.79 -12.76
N SER A 91 -14.35 -3.71 -12.18
CA SER A 91 -14.74 -2.51 -12.92
C SER A 91 -13.58 -1.65 -13.38
N ARG A 92 -12.38 -1.79 -12.79
CA ARG A 92 -11.16 -1.12 -13.28
C ARG A 92 -10.71 -1.68 -14.64
N TYR A 93 -10.99 -2.95 -14.91
CA TYR A 93 -10.53 -3.65 -16.13
C TYR A 93 -11.63 -3.92 -17.14
N VAL A 94 -12.86 -4.19 -16.69
CA VAL A 94 -13.99 -4.55 -17.54
C VAL A 94 -15.02 -3.42 -17.54
N VAL A 95 -15.27 -2.82 -18.70
CA VAL A 95 -16.27 -1.75 -18.84
C VAL A 95 -17.66 -2.36 -19.09
N GLY A 96 -18.67 -1.87 -18.36
CA GLY A 96 -20.06 -2.38 -18.43
C GLY A 96 -20.22 -3.76 -17.78
N GLN A 97 -21.15 -4.59 -18.30
CA GLN A 97 -21.39 -5.96 -17.83
C GLN A 97 -21.72 -6.08 -16.33
N ASP A 98 -22.43 -5.10 -15.77
CA ASP A 98 -22.63 -4.98 -14.31
C ASP A 98 -23.36 -6.18 -13.69
N GLY A 99 -24.28 -6.80 -14.45
CA GLY A 99 -24.95 -8.03 -14.02
C GLY A 99 -23.97 -9.19 -13.81
N ALA A 100 -23.03 -9.40 -14.74
CA ALA A 100 -22.04 -10.45 -14.64
C ALA A 100 -21.03 -10.17 -13.50
N LYS A 101 -20.59 -8.92 -13.35
CA LYS A 101 -19.68 -8.53 -12.26
C LYS A 101 -20.30 -8.73 -10.88
N ARG A 102 -21.57 -8.33 -10.69
CA ARG A 102 -22.29 -8.55 -9.43
C ARG A 102 -22.42 -10.04 -9.11
N ALA A 103 -22.81 -10.84 -10.11
CA ALA A 103 -22.93 -12.29 -9.95
C ALA A 103 -21.59 -12.93 -9.55
N LEU A 104 -20.50 -12.56 -10.24
CA LEU A 104 -19.15 -13.05 -9.93
C LEU A 104 -18.70 -12.63 -8.53
N ALA A 105 -18.87 -11.36 -8.16
CA ALA A 105 -18.47 -10.85 -6.86
C ALA A 105 -19.15 -11.59 -5.69
N VAL A 106 -20.46 -11.79 -5.77
CA VAL A 106 -21.22 -12.51 -4.73
C VAL A 106 -20.83 -13.99 -4.70
N ALA A 107 -20.73 -14.64 -5.87
CA ALA A 107 -20.41 -16.07 -5.92
C ALA A 107 -19.01 -16.37 -5.38
N VAL A 108 -18.03 -15.53 -5.70
CA VAL A 108 -16.64 -15.67 -5.23
C VAL A 108 -16.55 -15.42 -3.74
N HIS A 109 -17.14 -14.34 -3.23
CA HIS A 109 -17.18 -14.07 -1.80
C HIS A 109 -17.78 -15.24 -1.02
N ASN A 110 -18.94 -15.74 -1.47
CA ASN A 110 -19.60 -16.89 -0.85
C ASN A 110 -18.79 -18.19 -0.98
N HIS A 111 -18.08 -18.37 -2.10
CA HIS A 111 -17.19 -19.51 -2.30
C HIS A 111 -16.07 -19.54 -1.25
N TYR A 112 -15.34 -18.43 -1.09
CA TYR A 112 -14.26 -18.36 -0.10
C TYR A 112 -14.77 -18.41 1.33
N LYS A 113 -15.92 -17.80 1.63
CA LYS A 113 -16.58 -17.93 2.94
C LYS A 113 -16.84 -19.39 3.28
N ARG A 114 -17.33 -20.19 2.32
CA ARG A 114 -17.54 -21.63 2.51
C ARG A 114 -16.23 -22.39 2.69
N VAL A 115 -15.21 -22.11 1.87
CA VAL A 115 -13.92 -22.81 1.95
C VAL A 115 -13.25 -22.56 3.31
N ARG A 116 -13.25 -21.31 3.80
CA ARG A 116 -12.68 -20.99 5.12
C ARG A 116 -13.48 -21.59 6.28
N ALA A 117 -14.82 -21.60 6.20
CA ALA A 117 -15.65 -22.24 7.21
C ALA A 117 -15.42 -23.76 7.27
N ALA A 118 -15.25 -24.41 6.12
CA ALA A 118 -14.93 -25.85 6.05
C ALA A 118 -13.54 -26.16 6.62
N ALA A 119 -12.52 -25.33 6.31
CA ALA A 119 -11.18 -25.48 6.85
C ALA A 119 -11.14 -25.28 8.37
N ALA A 120 -11.84 -24.26 8.89
CA ALA A 120 -11.95 -24.03 10.33
C ALA A 120 -12.66 -25.16 11.08
N ALA A 121 -13.70 -25.76 10.48
CA ALA A 121 -14.39 -26.92 11.06
C ALA A 121 -13.50 -28.17 11.10
N GLU A 122 -12.65 -28.39 10.09
CA GLU A 122 -11.69 -29.49 10.05
C GLU A 122 -10.63 -29.37 11.17
N GLU A 123 -10.11 -28.16 11.40
CA GLU A 123 -9.11 -27.91 12.44
C GLU A 123 -9.69 -28.00 13.88
N ALA A 124 -10.96 -27.61 14.07
CA ALA A 124 -11.63 -27.64 15.37
C ALA A 124 -12.10 -29.05 15.78
N GLY A 125 -12.10 -30.04 14.87
CA GLY A 125 -12.57 -31.40 15.14
C GLY A 125 -14.07 -31.50 15.46
N GLU A 126 -14.82 -30.43 15.23
CA GLU A 126 -16.27 -30.34 15.42
C GLU A 126 -16.97 -30.54 14.07
N ALA A 127 -17.86 -31.52 13.99
CA ALA A 127 -18.82 -31.59 12.90
C ALA A 127 -19.61 -30.29 12.90
N LEU A 128 -19.62 -29.56 11.77
CA LEU A 128 -20.28 -28.26 11.60
C LEU A 128 -21.54 -28.20 12.47
N ALA A 129 -21.51 -27.43 13.56
CA ALA A 129 -22.60 -27.35 14.50
C ALA A 129 -23.83 -26.81 13.77
N THR A 130 -24.75 -27.71 13.41
CA THR A 130 -26.00 -27.44 12.68
C THR A 130 -27.05 -26.71 13.54
N ASP A 131 -26.73 -26.41 14.80
CA ASP A 131 -27.63 -25.79 15.79
C ASP A 131 -27.41 -24.28 15.99
N ASP A 132 -26.51 -23.64 15.23
CA ASP A 132 -26.43 -22.17 15.21
C ASP A 132 -27.59 -21.61 14.37
N PRO A 133 -28.50 -20.77 14.93
CA PRO A 133 -29.63 -20.21 14.19
C PRO A 133 -29.21 -19.28 13.03
N ASP A 134 -27.94 -18.82 12.99
CA ASP A 134 -27.35 -18.08 11.88
C ASP A 134 -26.58 -18.97 10.88
N TYR A 135 -26.59 -20.29 11.07
CA TYR A 135 -25.99 -21.24 10.14
C TYR A 135 -26.77 -21.31 8.83
N VAL A 136 -26.31 -20.53 7.86
CA VAL A 136 -26.79 -20.59 6.47
C VAL A 136 -25.99 -21.64 5.72
N GLU A 137 -26.63 -22.74 5.30
CA GLU A 137 -26.02 -23.70 4.37
C GLU A 137 -25.58 -22.99 3.07
N LEU A 138 -24.27 -22.84 2.90
CA LEU A 138 -23.70 -22.17 1.73
C LEU A 138 -23.73 -23.09 0.51
N ALA A 139 -24.81 -23.02 -0.28
CA ALA A 139 -24.96 -23.79 -1.52
C ALA A 139 -23.85 -23.49 -2.56
N LYS A 140 -23.43 -24.51 -3.33
CA LYS A 140 -22.45 -24.35 -4.42
C LYS A 140 -23.07 -23.60 -5.60
N SER A 141 -22.71 -22.34 -5.72
CA SER A 141 -23.11 -21.48 -6.85
C SER A 141 -22.09 -21.58 -7.97
N ASN A 142 -22.36 -22.42 -8.97
CA ASN A 142 -21.62 -22.40 -10.23
C ASN A 142 -22.16 -21.28 -11.13
N ILE A 143 -21.28 -20.60 -11.88
CA ILE A 143 -21.67 -19.54 -12.81
C ILE A 143 -21.52 -20.03 -14.25
N LEU A 144 -22.54 -19.76 -15.07
CA LEU A 144 -22.48 -19.88 -16.53
C LEU A 144 -22.49 -18.47 -17.15
N LEU A 145 -21.41 -18.10 -17.84
CA LEU A 145 -21.30 -16.81 -18.52
C LEU A 145 -21.74 -16.92 -19.99
N ILE A 146 -22.86 -16.28 -20.34
CA ILE A 146 -23.41 -16.26 -21.70
C ILE A 146 -23.27 -14.85 -22.29
N GLY A 147 -22.83 -14.77 -23.55
CA GLY A 147 -22.77 -13.49 -24.27
C GLY A 147 -22.04 -13.62 -25.61
N PRO A 148 -22.20 -12.64 -26.52
CA PRO A 148 -21.60 -12.66 -27.86
C PRO A 148 -20.06 -12.67 -27.79
N THR A 149 -19.40 -13.03 -28.88
CA THR A 149 -17.93 -13.04 -28.96
C THR A 149 -17.35 -11.63 -28.71
N GLY A 150 -16.14 -11.55 -28.15
CA GLY A 150 -15.47 -10.26 -27.91
C GLY A 150 -15.98 -9.43 -26.72
N THR A 151 -16.97 -9.88 -25.96
CA THR A 151 -17.56 -9.13 -24.82
C THR A 151 -16.76 -9.19 -23.50
N GLY A 152 -15.57 -9.79 -23.49
CA GLY A 152 -14.74 -9.83 -22.30
C GLY A 152 -15.07 -10.95 -21.29
N LYS A 153 -15.84 -11.97 -21.66
CA LYS A 153 -16.13 -13.14 -20.78
C LYS A 153 -14.85 -13.82 -20.27
N THR A 154 -13.90 -14.11 -21.16
CA THR A 154 -12.61 -14.70 -20.79
C THR A 154 -11.77 -13.73 -19.97
N TYR A 155 -11.82 -12.45 -20.31
CA TYR A 155 -11.06 -11.41 -19.63
C TYR A 155 -11.57 -11.17 -18.19
N LEU A 156 -12.88 -11.28 -17.93
CA LEU A 156 -13.46 -11.30 -16.59
C LEU A 156 -12.84 -12.40 -15.72
N ALA A 157 -12.74 -13.63 -16.25
CA ALA A 157 -12.15 -14.75 -15.52
C ALA A 157 -10.65 -14.53 -15.25
N GLN A 158 -9.89 -14.03 -16.24
CA GLN A 158 -8.47 -13.71 -16.08
C GLN A 158 -8.22 -12.62 -15.04
N THR A 159 -9.03 -11.57 -15.04
CA THR A 159 -8.91 -10.47 -14.08
C THR A 159 -9.29 -10.91 -12.68
N LEU A 160 -10.29 -11.78 -12.55
CA LEU A 160 -10.65 -12.37 -11.27
C LEU A 160 -9.52 -13.24 -10.71
N ALA A 161 -8.86 -14.05 -11.56
CA ALA A 161 -7.71 -14.87 -11.17
C ALA A 161 -6.42 -14.08 -10.89
N ARG A 162 -6.37 -12.77 -11.19
CA ARG A 162 -5.26 -11.90 -10.78
C ARG A 162 -5.47 -11.28 -9.40
N MET A 163 -6.72 -11.23 -8.95
CA MET A 163 -7.09 -10.67 -7.64
C MET A 163 -7.01 -11.71 -6.52
N LEU A 164 -7.06 -12.99 -6.87
CA LEU A 164 -7.17 -14.14 -5.98
C LEU A 164 -5.95 -15.05 -6.13
#